data_AF-A0A9P8MTE8-F1
#
_entry.id   AF-A0A9P8MTE8-F1
#
_cell.length_a   1.000
_cell.length_b   1.000
_cell.length_c   1.000
_cell.angle_alpha   90.00
_cell.angle_beta   90.00
_cell.angle_gamma   90.00
#
_symmetry.space_group_name_H-M   'P 1'
#
loop_
_entity.id
_entity.type
_entity.pdbx_description
1 polymer ?
#
loop_
_entity_poly.entity_id
_entity_poly.type
_entity_poly.pdbx_seq_one_letter_code
_entity_poly.pdbx_strand_id
1 'polypeptide(L)' 'MDCNDEFYDEIQPVIPRPNQMKVLVLGLPRTGEDFDRILWNYDAVTDDPCCLFIEELIDAYPEAKVILTLGKPAS' A
#
# COMPACT_ATOMS: atom_id res chain seq x y z
N MET A 1 -19.27 24.43 4.88
CA MET A 1 -19.83 23.11 4.52
C MET A 1 -18.74 22.13 4.83
N ASP A 2 -18.92 21.51 5.98
CA ASP A 2 -18.01 20.61 6.67
C ASP A 2 -17.82 19.31 5.92
N CYS A 3 -16.68 18.68 6.16
CA CYS A 3 -16.31 17.27 6.05
C CYS A 3 -14.75 17.27 6.06
N ASN A 4 -13.99 17.02 7.12
CA ASN A 4 -14.18 16.09 8.22
C ASN A 4 -13.27 16.52 9.40
N ASP A 5 -13.82 17.17 10.43
CA ASP A 5 -13.12 17.46 11.70
C ASP A 5 -13.38 16.40 12.79
N GLU A 6 -14.02 15.26 12.45
CA GLU A 6 -14.44 14.24 13.44
C GLU A 6 -13.78 12.85 13.27
N PHE A 7 -12.61 12.76 12.61
CA PHE A 7 -11.92 11.46 12.47
C PHE A 7 -10.39 11.53 12.60
N TYR A 8 -9.88 12.43 13.44
CA TYR A 8 -8.48 12.40 13.88
C TYR A 8 -8.40 12.60 15.39
N ASP A 9 -9.10 11.75 16.14
CA ASP A 9 -8.82 11.59 17.56
C ASP A 9 -7.64 10.62 17.72
N GLU A 10 -6.64 11.11 18.45
CA GLU A 10 -5.28 10.56 18.70
C GLU A 10 -4.25 10.80 17.58
N ILE A 11 -3.28 11.66 17.88
CA ILE A 11 -2.08 11.86 17.07
C ILE A 11 -1.31 10.53 17.06
N GLN A 12 -1.51 9.74 16.00
CA GLN A 12 -0.65 8.61 15.65
C GLN A 12 0.81 9.08 15.80
N PRO A 13 1.71 8.31 16.45
CA PRO A 13 3.10 8.73 16.57
C PRO A 13 3.61 9.08 15.17
N VAL A 14 4.16 10.28 15.01
CA VAL A 14 4.75 10.71 13.73
C VAL A 14 5.77 9.65 13.36
N ILE A 15 5.40 8.79 12.41
CA ILE A 15 6.31 7.79 11.85
C ILE A 15 7.54 8.58 11.40
N PRO A 16 8.73 8.33 11.96
CA PRO A 16 9.94 9.00 11.50
C PRO A 16 9.99 8.81 9.99
N ARG A 17 10.31 9.89 9.25
CA ARG A 17 10.19 9.96 7.77
C ARG A 17 10.44 8.57 7.19
N PRO A 18 9.45 7.97 6.48
CA PRO A 18 9.63 6.64 5.95
C PRO A 18 10.96 6.62 5.22
N ASN A 19 11.82 5.67 5.59
CA ASN A 19 13.09 5.49 4.90
C ASN A 19 12.81 5.48 3.40
N GLN A 20 13.62 6.19 2.61
CA GLN A 20 13.43 6.20 1.16
C GLN A 20 13.22 4.76 0.69
N MET A 21 12.06 4.52 0.08
CA MET A 21 11.76 3.26 -0.53
C MET A 21 12.90 2.96 -1.51
N LYS A 22 13.67 1.91 -1.21
CA LYS A 22 14.78 1.52 -2.08
C LYS A 22 14.16 1.20 -3.42
N VAL A 23 14.59 1.93 -4.46
CA VAL A 23 14.08 1.80 -5.82
C VAL A 23 14.07 0.33 -6.18
N LEU A 24 12.86 -0.18 -6.32
CA LEU A 24 12.61 -1.57 -6.62
C LEU A 24 12.92 -1.74 -8.11
N VAL A 25 14.08 -2.30 -8.45
CA VAL A 25 14.46 -2.53 -9.85
C VAL A 25 13.38 -3.40 -10.48
N LEU A 26 12.63 -2.83 -11.43
CA LEU A 26 11.68 -3.55 -12.28
C LEU A 26 12.49 -4.54 -13.12
N GLY A 27 12.29 -5.85 -12.91
CA GLY A 27 12.94 -6.88 -13.75
C GLY A 27 13.20 -8.23 -13.09
N LEU A 28 13.06 -8.36 -11.76
CA LEU A 28 13.12 -9.65 -11.07
C LEU A 28 11.78 -9.95 -10.40
N PRO A 29 11.25 -11.19 -10.51
CA PRO A 29 10.05 -11.60 -9.79
C PRO A 29 10.31 -11.45 -8.28
N ARG A 30 9.35 -10.84 -7.58
CA ARG A 30 9.42 -10.62 -6.13
C ARG A 30 8.88 -11.83 -5.40
N THR A 31 9.52 -12.18 -4.29
CA THR A 31 9.03 -13.23 -3.39
C THR A 31 8.23 -12.63 -2.24
N GLY A 32 7.43 -13.43 -1.55
CA GLY A 32 6.72 -12.99 -0.33
C GLY A 32 7.66 -12.41 0.73
N GLU A 33 8.86 -12.98 0.89
CA GLU A 33 9.87 -12.48 1.83
C GLU A 33 10.36 -11.06 1.47
N ASP A 34 10.41 -10.71 0.19
CA ASP A 34 10.75 -9.35 -0.24
C ASP A 34 9.68 -8.35 0.17
N PHE A 35 8.40 -8.73 0.03
CA PHE A 35 7.27 -7.92 0.46
C PHE A 35 7.20 -7.82 1.99
N ASP A 36 7.39 -8.91 2.72
CA ASP A 36 7.41 -8.89 4.19
C ASP A 36 8.45 -7.91 4.69
N ARG A 37 9.66 -7.85 4.12
CA ARG A 37 10.68 -6.89 4.55
C ARG A 37 10.28 -5.43 4.35
N ILE A 38 9.46 -5.14 3.36
CA ILE A 38 9.01 -3.78 3.02
C ILE A 38 7.74 -3.42 3.79
N LEU A 39 6.82 -4.39 3.93
CA LEU A 39 5.46 -4.23 4.43
C LEU A 39 5.28 -4.75 5.86
N TRP A 40 6.35 -5.17 6.55
CA TRP A 40 6.28 -5.83 7.87
C TRP A 40 5.44 -5.13 8.94
N ASN A 41 5.24 -3.81 8.82
CA ASN A 41 4.49 -2.97 9.76
C ASN A 41 3.29 -2.27 9.11
N TYR A 42 2.75 -2.85 8.02
CA TYR A 42 1.60 -2.33 7.29
C TYR A 42 0.63 -3.46 6.96
N ASP A 43 -0.65 -3.28 7.28
CA ASP A 43 -1.70 -4.28 7.00
C ASP A 43 -2.32 -4.11 5.59
N ALA A 44 -2.10 -2.97 4.95
CA ALA A 44 -2.67 -2.64 3.64
C ALA A 44 -1.76 -1.71 2.83
N VAL A 45 -1.86 -1.81 1.50
CA VAL A 45 -1.15 -0.96 0.54
C VAL A 45 -2.09 -0.43 -0.52
N THR A 46 -1.85 0.79 -0.98
CA THR A 46 -2.62 1.46 -2.04
C THR A 46 -1.68 2.23 -2.96
N ASP A 47 -2.19 2.61 -4.14
CA ASP A 47 -1.48 3.47 -5.11
C ASP A 47 -0.21 2.85 -5.72
N ASP A 48 0.51 3.63 -6.52
CA ASP A 48 1.85 3.28 -6.98
C ASP A 48 2.86 3.31 -5.82
N PRO A 49 3.82 2.38 -5.77
CA PRO A 49 4.13 1.33 -6.75
C PRO A 49 3.41 -0.01 -6.49
N CYS A 50 2.64 -0.16 -5.41
CA CYS A 50 2.08 -1.45 -5.01
C CYS A 50 1.04 -1.98 -6.00
N CYS A 51 0.28 -1.10 -6.65
CA CYS A 51 -0.67 -1.47 -7.70
C CYS A 51 -0.01 -2.11 -8.93
N LEU A 52 1.32 -1.95 -9.11
CA LEU A 52 2.08 -2.53 -10.22
C LEU A 52 2.48 -4.00 -9.97
N PHE A 53 2.41 -4.48 -8.73
CA PHE A 53 2.81 -5.84 -8.33
C PHE A 53 1.62 -6.66 -7.82
N ILE A 54 0.43 -6.43 -8.40
CA ILE A 54 -0.80 -7.04 -7.89
C ILE A 54 -0.77 -8.57 -7.98
N GLU A 55 -0.19 -9.13 -9.04
CA GLU A 55 -0.09 -10.58 -9.22
C GLU A 55 0.82 -11.19 -8.14
N GLU A 56 2.00 -10.60 -7.92
CA GLU A 56 2.95 -11.09 -6.92
C GLU A 56 2.44 -10.87 -5.48
N LEU A 57 1.68 -9.81 -5.23
CA LEU A 57 1.05 -9.57 -3.92
C LEU A 57 -0.07 -10.56 -3.62
N ILE A 58 -0.87 -10.94 -4.63
CA ILE A 58 -1.90 -11.97 -4.49
C ILE A 58 -1.25 -13.34 -4.24
N ASP A 59 -0.16 -13.67 -4.95
CA ASP A 59 0.57 -14.91 -4.74
C ASP A 59 1.26 -14.95 -3.36
N ALA A 60 1.81 -13.83 -2.89
CA ALA A 60 2.43 -13.72 -1.57
C ALA A 60 1.42 -13.75 -0.42
N TYR A 61 0.25 -13.13 -0.60
CA TYR A 61 -0.79 -13.02 0.41
C TYR A 61 -2.15 -13.48 -0.15
N PRO A 62 -2.35 -14.79 -0.38
CA PRO A 62 -3.56 -15.32 -1.02
C PRO A 62 -4.84 -15.06 -0.22
N GLU A 63 -4.71 -14.84 1.09
CA GLU A 63 -5.83 -14.52 1.99
C GLU A 63 -6.14 -13.00 2.04
N ALA A 64 -5.32 -12.16 1.41
CA ALA A 64 -5.54 -10.71 1.38
C ALA A 64 -6.72 -10.36 0.46
N LYS A 65 -7.48 -9.33 0.86
CA LYS A 65 -8.61 -8.82 0.07
C LYS A 65 -8.13 -7.68 -0.82
N VAL A 66 -8.51 -7.72 -2.10
CA VAL A 66 -8.20 -6.66 -3.08
C VAL A 66 -9.37 -5.68 -3.18
N ILE A 67 -9.07 -4.38 -3.06
CA ILE A 67 -10.04 -3.29 -3.21
C ILE A 67 -9.66 -2.47 -4.45
N LEU A 68 -10.60 -2.33 -5.40
CA LEU A 68 -10.44 -1.52 -6.61
C LEU A 68 -11.24 -0.22 -6.51
N THR A 69 -10.54 0.90 -6.41
CA THR A 69 -11.16 2.23 -6.40
C THR A 69 -11.40 2.70 -7.84
N LEU A 70 -12.65 3.01 -8.18
CA LEU A 70 -13.03 3.52 -9.50
C LEU A 70 -13.23 5.04 -9.44
N GLY A 71 -12.62 5.75 -10.38
CA GLY A 71 -12.88 7.17 -10.60
C GLY A 71 -14.24 7.40 -11.27
N LYS A 72 -14.75 8.63 -11.18
CA LYS A 72 -15.96 9.03 -11.91
C LYS A 72 -15.75 8.82 -13.42
N PRO A 73 -16.69 8.17 -14.13
CA PRO A 73 -16.59 8.05 -15.59
C PRO A 73 -16.61 9.45 -16.23
N ALA A 74 -15.78 9.66 -17.25
CA ALA A 74 -15.84 10.87 -18.06
C ALA A 74 -17.21 10.96 -18.72
N SER A 75 -17.90 12.09 -18.55
CA SER A 75 -19.23 12.38 -19.09
C SER A 75 -19.25 12.46 -20.60
#